data_AF-A0A176Z267-F1
#
_entry.id   AF-A0A176Z267-F1
#
_cell.length_a   1.000
_cell.length_b   1.000
_cell.length_c   1.000
_cell.angle_alpha   90.00
_cell.angle_beta   90.00
_cell.angle_gamma   90.00
#
_symmetry.space_group_name_H-M   'P 1'
#
loop_
_entity.id
_entity.type
_entity.pdbx_description
1 polymer ?
#
loop_
_entity_poly.entity_id
_entity_poly.type
_entity_poly.pdbx_seq_one_letter_code
_entity_poly.pdbx_strand_id
1 'polypeptide(L)'
;MPELLRMKGRVLSSLPQPSSDAAEVHLVQALELSRRRGATAWELRIAIDLAELFAGRRRRKAAKLLLQSALGGFVEGSDTADIRAATELLGML
;
A
#
# COMPACT_ATOMS: atom_id res chain seq x y z
N MET A 1 -15.63 2.07 1.62
CA MET A 1 -14.90 2.11 0.34
C MET A 1 -13.41 1.91 0.61
N PRO A 2 -12.63 1.25 -0.26
CA PRO A 2 -11.19 1.06 -0.05
C PRO A 2 -10.46 2.38 0.23
N GLU A 3 -10.74 3.43 -0.55
CA GLU A 3 -10.07 4.73 -0.40
C GLU A 3 -10.37 5.42 0.94
N LEU A 4 -11.58 5.26 1.49
CA LEU A 4 -11.92 5.83 2.80
C LEU A 4 -11.08 5.18 3.93
N LEU A 5 -10.93 3.86 3.87
CA LEU A 5 -10.11 3.12 4.84
C LEU A 5 -8.63 3.48 4.67
N ARG A 6 -8.17 3.62 3.43
CA ARG A 6 -6.81 4.07 3.11
C ARG A 6 -6.50 5.44 3.71
N MET A 7 -7.36 6.42 3.46
CA MET A 7 -7.23 7.78 4.00
C MET A 7 -7.16 7.78 5.52
N LYS A 8 -8.00 6.98 6.19
CA LYS A 8 -7.96 6.83 7.65
C LYS A 8 -6.62 6.25 8.13
N GLY A 9 -6.11 5.22 7.46
CA GLY A 9 -4.79 4.65 7.74
C GLY A 9 -3.66 5.67 7.60
N ARG A 10 -3.65 6.44 6.50
CA ARG A 10 -2.65 7.50 6.26
C ARG A 10 -2.69 8.58 7.34
N VAL A 11 -3.88 9.07 7.70
CA VAL A 11 -4.02 10.08 8.77
C VAL A 11 -3.42 9.56 10.08
N LEU A 12 -3.74 8.33 10.47
CA LEU A 12 -3.20 7.71 11.70
C LEU A 12 -1.67 7.58 11.70
N SER A 13 -1.06 7.31 10.53
CA SER A 13 0.39 7.28 10.36
C SER A 13 1.05 8.66 10.37
N SER A 14 0.31 9.74 10.09
CA SER A 14 0.84 11.11 10.00
C SER A 14 0.68 11.92 11.30
N LEU A 15 0.04 11.38 12.34
CA LEU A 15 -0.12 12.07 13.62
C LEU A 15 1.22 12.23 14.35
N PRO A 16 1.37 13.26 15.22
CA PRO A 16 2.61 13.47 16.01
C PRO A 16 2.98 12.27 16.90
N GLN A 17 1.97 11.50 17.33
CA GLN A 17 2.13 10.20 17.97
C GLN A 17 1.47 9.15 17.07
N PRO A 18 2.19 8.64 16.05
CA PRO A 18 1.58 7.77 15.06
C PRO A 18 1.22 6.43 15.69
N SER A 19 -0.06 6.03 15.56
CA SER A 19 -0.50 4.69 15.94
C SER A 19 -0.31 3.76 14.75
N SER A 20 0.94 3.34 14.54
CA SER A 20 1.32 2.48 13.41
C SER A 20 0.52 1.19 13.32
N ASP A 21 0.15 0.60 14.47
CA ASP A 21 -0.69 -0.61 14.49
C ASP A 21 -2.13 -0.31 14.07
N ALA A 22 -2.71 0.81 14.52
CA ALA A 22 -4.05 1.20 14.07
C ALA A 22 -4.06 1.57 12.59
N ALA A 23 -3.00 2.24 12.09
CA ALA A 23 -2.85 2.54 10.68
C ALA A 23 -2.76 1.25 9.84
N GLU A 24 -1.93 0.28 10.26
CA GLU A 24 -1.79 -1.02 9.61
C GLU A 24 -3.14 -1.75 9.50
N VAL A 25 -3.93 -1.78 10.58
CA VAL A 25 -5.26 -2.42 10.58
C VAL A 25 -6.17 -1.83 9.51
N HIS A 26 -6.26 -0.49 9.41
CA HIS A 26 -7.15 0.15 8.43
C HIS A 26 -6.66 -0.06 6.99
N LEU A 27 -5.34 -0.04 6.77
CA LEU A 27 -4.77 -0.27 5.46
C LEU A 27 -4.93 -1.74 5.01
N VAL A 28 -4.79 -2.71 5.92
CA VAL A 28 -5.06 -4.13 5.62
C VAL A 28 -6.53 -4.33 5.26
N GLN A 29 -7.46 -3.73 6.01
CA GLN A 29 -8.90 -3.78 5.68
C GLN A 29 -9.20 -3.15 4.33
N ALA A 30 -8.53 -2.04 3.99
CA ALA A 30 -8.65 -1.41 2.68
C ALA A 30 -8.18 -2.36 1.57
N LEU A 31 -7.02 -3.01 1.78
CA LEU A 31 -6.40 -3.92 0.82
C LEU A 31 -7.33 -5.10 0.53
N GLU A 32 -7.83 -5.76 1.58
CA GLU A 32 -8.78 -6.86 1.44
C GLU A 32 -10.05 -6.43 0.68
N LEU A 33 -10.60 -5.26 1.00
CA LEU A 33 -11.80 -4.75 0.33
C LEU A 33 -11.53 -4.43 -1.14
N SER A 34 -10.35 -3.91 -1.48
CA SER A 34 -9.95 -3.63 -2.86
C SER A 34 -9.83 -4.92 -3.69
N ARG A 35 -9.19 -5.95 -3.12
CA ARG A 35 -9.05 -7.28 -3.73
C ARG A 35 -10.40 -7.94 -3.98
N ARG A 36 -11.27 -7.96 -2.97
CA ARG A 36 -12.64 -8.51 -3.09
C ARG A 36 -13.47 -7.83 -4.18
N ARG A 37 -13.16 -6.58 -4.52
CA ARG A 37 -13.88 -5.79 -5.53
C ARG A 37 -13.18 -5.75 -6.89
N GLY A 38 -12.04 -6.43 -7.06
CA GLY A 38 -11.24 -6.36 -8.29
C GLY A 38 -10.72 -4.94 -8.59
N ALA A 39 -10.55 -4.10 -7.56
CA ALA A 39 -10.29 -2.69 -7.72
C ALA A 39 -8.76 -2.42 -7.72
N THR A 40 -8.08 -2.89 -8.77
CA THR A 40 -6.61 -2.97 -8.88
C THR A 40 -5.89 -1.63 -8.67
N ALA A 41 -6.44 -0.53 -9.18
CA ALA A 41 -5.88 0.81 -8.96
C ALA A 41 -5.85 1.19 -7.47
N TRP A 42 -6.92 0.86 -6.72
CA TRP A 42 -6.96 1.09 -5.28
C TRP A 42 -6.04 0.13 -4.53
N GLU A 43 -5.99 -1.13 -4.95
CA GLU A 43 -5.08 -2.12 -4.38
C GLU A 43 -3.62 -1.64 -4.42
N LEU A 44 -3.16 -1.13 -5.57
CA LEU A 44 -1.79 -0.64 -5.72
C LEU A 44 -1.48 0.53 -4.77
N ARG A 45 -2.39 1.51 -4.68
CA ARG A 45 -2.22 2.67 -3.80
C ARG A 45 -2.17 2.28 -2.33
N ILE A 46 -2.99 1.30 -1.93
CA ILE A 46 -2.99 0.76 -0.56
C ILE A 46 -1.71 -0.04 -0.29
N ALA A 47 -1.24 -0.81 -1.27
CA ALA A 47 -0.01 -1.58 -1.17
C ALA A 47 1.23 -0.68 -0.99
N ILE A 48 1.27 0.48 -1.67
CA ILE A 48 2.32 1.50 -1.47
C ILE A 48 2.32 2.00 -0.02
N ASP A 49 1.17 2.46 0.49
CA ASP A 49 1.09 2.99 1.86
C ASP A 49 1.48 1.91 2.91
N LEU A 50 1.08 0.65 2.72
CA LEU A 50 1.48 -0.47 3.58
C LEU A 50 2.97 -0.79 3.48
N ALA A 51 3.53 -0.73 2.26
CA ALA A 51 4.94 -1.00 2.04
C ALA A 51 5.82 0.06 2.70
N GLU A 52 5.44 1.34 2.64
CA GLU A 52 6.10 2.43 3.37
C GLU A 52 6.06 2.19 4.88
N LEU A 53 4.89 1.84 5.42
CA LEU A 53 4.72 1.50 6.84
C LEU A 53 5.62 0.32 7.25
N PHE A 54 5.64 -0.75 6.45
CA PHE A 54 6.50 -1.91 6.69
C PHE A 54 7.99 -1.56 6.59
N ALA A 55 8.38 -0.71 5.64
CA ALA A 55 9.75 -0.23 5.51
C ALA A 55 10.21 0.49 6.79
N GLY A 56 9.38 1.40 7.31
CA GLY A 56 9.62 2.10 8.58
C GLY A 56 9.77 1.15 9.78
N ARG A 57 9.07 0.01 9.75
CA ARG A 57 9.16 -1.06 10.77
C ARG A 57 10.27 -2.09 10.50
N ARG A 58 11.19 -1.82 9.57
CA ARG A 58 12.25 -2.75 9.11
C ARG A 58 11.73 -4.09 8.55
N ARG A 59 10.45 -4.17 8.16
CA ARG A 59 9.81 -5.33 7.53
C ARG A 59 9.94 -5.30 6.00
N ARG A 60 11.13 -5.01 5.47
CA ARG A 60 11.35 -4.78 4.02
C ARG A 60 10.95 -5.96 3.13
N LYS A 61 11.16 -7.20 3.59
CA LYS A 61 10.73 -8.41 2.84
C LYS A 61 9.21 -8.45 2.64
N ALA A 62 8.44 -8.08 3.67
CA ALA A 62 6.98 -8.02 3.58
C ALA A 62 6.53 -6.89 2.63
N ALA A 63 7.19 -5.73 2.68
CA ALA A 63 6.95 -4.62 1.78
C ALA A 63 7.18 -5.02 0.30
N LYS A 64 8.30 -5.70 0.00
CA LYS A 64 8.61 -6.18 -1.36
C LYS A 64 7.56 -7.15 -1.89
N LEU A 65 7.22 -8.18 -1.10
CA LEU A 65 6.23 -9.18 -1.51
C LEU A 65 4.86 -8.55 -1.78
N LEU A 66 4.47 -7.58 -0.95
CA LEU A 66 3.20 -6.87 -1.13
C LEU A 66 3.17 -6.06 -2.43
N LEU A 67 4.22 -5.28 -2.70
CA LEU A 67 4.32 -4.48 -3.93
C LEU A 67 4.37 -5.36 -5.18
N GLN A 68 5.16 -6.43 -5.17
CA GLN A 68 5.24 -7.38 -6.28
C GLN A 68 3.88 -8.03 -6.56
N SER A 69 3.16 -8.42 -5.51
CA SER A 69 1.80 -8.98 -5.64
C SER A 69 0.82 -7.98 -6.23
N ALA A 70 0.87 -6.71 -5.82
CA ALA A 70 -0.04 -5.68 -6.32
C ALA A 70 0.29 -5.25 -7.76
N LEU A 71 1.58 -5.19 -8.11
CA LEU A 71 2.05 -4.87 -9.46
C LEU A 71 1.74 -5.97 -10.48
N GLY A 72 1.71 -7.24 -10.06
CA GLY A 72 1.41 -8.37 -10.96
C GLY A 72 0.03 -8.33 -11.63
N GLY A 73 -0.90 -7.50 -11.13
CA GLY A 73 -2.21 -7.28 -11.74
C GLY A 73 -2.23 -6.23 -12.86
N PHE A 74 -1.10 -5.58 -13.17
CA PHE A 74 -1.01 -4.54 -14.20
C PHE A 74 -0.30 -5.06 -15.45
N VAL A 75 -0.75 -4.57 -16.61
CA VAL A 75 -0.16 -4.94 -17.91
C VAL A 75 1.21 -4.27 -18.07
N GLU A 76 2.18 -5.03 -18.58
CA GLU A 76 3.51 -4.56 -18.92
C GLU A 76 3.44 -3.32 -19.83
N GLY A 77 4.12 -2.23 -19.45
CA GLY A 77 4.06 -0.94 -20.15
C GLY A 77 3.04 0.07 -19.61
N SER A 78 2.26 -0.27 -18.58
CA SER A 78 1.40 0.69 -17.88
C SER A 78 2.25 1.68 -17.07
N ASP A 79 2.20 2.97 -17.39
CA ASP A 79 3.01 4.02 -16.75
C ASP A 79 2.16 5.03 -15.98
N THR A 80 1.42 4.54 -14.99
CA THR A 80 0.67 5.42 -14.08
C THR A 80 1.58 5.93 -12.96
N ALA A 81 1.23 7.07 -12.36
CA ALA A 81 1.98 7.63 -11.23
C ALA A 81 2.11 6.62 -10.07
N ASP A 82 1.08 5.82 -9.82
CA ASP A 82 1.10 4.79 -8.77
C ASP A 82 2.05 3.63 -9.12
N ILE A 83 2.13 3.21 -10.40
CA ILE A 83 3.08 2.16 -10.84
C ILE A 83 4.53 2.63 -10.72
N ARG A 84 4.82 3.89 -11.09
CA ARG A 84 6.16 4.48 -10.89
C ARG A 84 6.53 4.52 -9.41
N ALA A 85 5.64 5.05 -8.57
CA ALA A 85 5.86 5.13 -7.13
C ALA A 85 6.11 3.75 -6.50
N ALA A 86 5.31 2.73 -6.88
CA ALA A 86 5.51 1.36 -6.42
C ALA A 86 6.85 0.77 -6.88
N THR A 87 7.26 1.02 -8.12
CA THR A 87 8.53 0.54 -8.69
C THR A 87 9.73 1.20 -8.02
N GLU A 88 9.68 2.52 -7.83
CA GLU A 88 10.70 3.29 -7.11
C GLU A 88 10.85 2.78 -5.67
N LEU A 89 9.73 2.62 -4.96
CA LEU A 89 9.73 2.07 -3.61
C LEU A 89 10.31 0.65 -3.56
N LEU A 90 9.99 -0.21 -4.53
CA LEU A 90 10.55 -1.55 -4.62
C LEU A 90 12.08 -1.52 -4.76
N GLY A 91 12.62 -0.56 -5.52
CA GLY A 91 14.07 -0.37 -5.68
C GLY A 91 14.78 0.15 -4.43
N MET A 92 14.08 0.84 -3.53
CA MET A 92 14.61 1.36 -2.27
C MET A 92 14.55 0.36 -1.09
N LEU A 93 13.72 -0.68 -1.20
CA LEU A 93 13.56 -1.74 -0.19
C LEU A 93 14.68 -2.78 -0.26
#